data_AF-A0A2K2DDD5-F1
#
_entry.id   AF-A0A2K2DDD5-F1
#
_cell.length_a   1.000
_cell.length_b   1.000
_cell.length_c   1.000
_cell.angle_alpha   90.00
_cell.angle_beta   90.00
_cell.angle_gamma   90.00
#
_symmetry.space_group_name_H-M   'P 1'
#
loop_
_entity.id
_entity.type
_entity.pdbx_description
1 polymer ?
#
loop_
_entity_poly.entity_id
_entity_poly.type
_entity_poly.pdbx_seq_one_letter_code
_entity_poly.pdbx_strand_id
1 'polypeptide(L)'
;DPNFFTDNQTVALQVQQREQAKSNQNWEIKPQINQFLQSTAQLNAKTYKINRGLNNFAHREAQVAYSQNSDQHCIFTCMGISHDSDNCPVIRALQSLSENQFSLLSVTCQ
;
A
#
# COMPACT_ATOMS: atom_id res chain seq x y z
N ASP A 1 6.24 -3.94 27.59
CA ASP A 1 5.82 -4.41 26.25
C ASP A 1 5.18 -3.28 25.45
N PRO A 2 5.37 -3.23 24.12
CA PRO A 2 4.86 -2.13 23.29
C PRO A 2 3.35 -2.25 23.05
N ASN A 3 2.68 -1.09 23.07
CA ASN A 3 1.28 -0.96 22.69
C ASN A 3 1.20 -0.27 21.32
N PHE A 4 0.54 -0.93 20.38
CA PHE A 4 0.29 -0.43 19.03
C PHE A 4 -1.14 0.06 18.91
N PHE A 5 -1.34 1.18 18.22
CA PHE A 5 -2.65 1.78 18.04
C PHE A 5 -2.91 1.99 16.56
N THR A 6 -4.12 1.65 16.12
CA THR A 6 -4.54 1.86 14.73
C THR A 6 -6.02 2.22 14.68
N ASP A 7 -6.39 3.09 13.76
CA ASP A 7 -7.78 3.37 13.44
C ASP A 7 -8.34 2.48 12.32
N ASN A 8 -7.54 1.58 11.75
CA ASN A 8 -7.97 0.64 10.72
C ASN A 8 -8.58 -0.62 11.37
N GLN A 9 -9.88 -0.85 11.14
CA GLN A 9 -10.62 -1.98 11.71
C GLN A 9 -10.06 -3.33 11.23
N THR A 10 -9.76 -3.44 9.94
CA THR A 10 -9.27 -4.67 9.32
C THR A 10 -7.92 -5.08 9.91
N VAL A 11 -6.99 -4.12 10.02
CA VAL A 11 -5.66 -4.36 10.62
C VAL A 11 -5.80 -4.75 12.09
N ALA A 12 -6.58 -4.00 12.87
CA ALA A 12 -6.77 -4.28 14.29
C ALA A 12 -7.32 -5.70 14.52
N LEU A 13 -8.35 -6.10 13.78
CA LEU A 13 -8.95 -7.42 13.88
C LEU A 13 -7.95 -8.52 13.49
N GLN A 14 -7.27 -8.37 12.35
CA GLN A 14 -6.33 -9.39 11.86
C GLN A 14 -5.13 -9.58 12.80
N VAL A 15 -4.63 -8.50 13.40
CA VAL A 15 -3.51 -8.57 14.35
C VAL A 15 -3.96 -9.12 15.71
N GLN A 16 -5.15 -8.77 16.19
CA GLN A 16 -5.69 -9.27 17.46
C GLN A 16 -6.06 -10.75 17.38
N GLN A 17 -6.54 -11.22 16.23
CA GLN A 17 -6.89 -12.62 15.97
C GLN A 17 -5.65 -13.50 15.71
N ARG A 18 -4.52 -13.26 16.40
CA ARG A 18 -3.19 -13.92 16.27
C ARG A 18 -3.25 -15.43 15.96
N GLU A 19 -4.30 -16.13 16.41
CA GLU A 19 -4.40 -17.58 16.36
C GLU A 19 -5.69 -18.13 15.72
N GLN A 20 -6.66 -17.29 15.31
CA GLN A 20 -7.95 -17.80 14.85
C GLN A 20 -8.43 -17.18 13.54
N ALA A 21 -8.75 -18.10 12.62
CA ALA A 21 -9.57 -17.96 11.42
C ALA A 21 -8.84 -17.67 10.11
N LYS A 22 -8.70 -18.78 9.36
CA LYS A 22 -8.58 -18.93 7.91
C LYS A 22 -9.72 -18.26 7.10
N SER A 23 -10.32 -17.17 7.55
CA SER A 23 -11.52 -16.61 6.92
C SER A 23 -11.41 -15.09 6.80
N ASN A 24 -11.36 -14.62 5.55
CA ASN A 24 -11.44 -13.21 5.13
C ASN A 24 -10.22 -12.32 5.44
N GLN A 25 -9.01 -12.86 5.29
CA GLN A 25 -7.82 -12.02 5.19
C GLN A 25 -7.85 -11.27 3.85
N ASN A 26 -7.85 -9.94 3.89
CA ASN A 26 -7.51 -9.16 2.69
C ASN A 26 -6.08 -9.54 2.28
N TRP A 27 -5.95 -10.20 1.12
CA TRP A 27 -4.70 -10.79 0.65
C TRP A 27 -3.62 -9.73 0.41
N GLU A 28 -4.04 -8.51 0.07
CA GLU A 28 -3.14 -7.39 -0.27
C GLU A 28 -2.28 -6.95 0.92
N ILE A 29 -2.82 -7.01 2.14
CA ILE A 29 -2.14 -6.54 3.36
C ILE A 29 -1.51 -7.66 4.18
N LYS A 30 -1.75 -8.92 3.78
CA LYS A 30 -1.30 -10.10 4.51
C LYS A 30 0.23 -10.17 4.70
N PRO A 31 1.07 -9.85 3.69
CA PRO A 31 2.52 -9.83 3.88
C PRO A 31 2.97 -8.89 5.00
N GLN A 32 2.42 -7.69 5.04
CA GLN A 32 2.74 -6.64 6.01
C GLN A 32 2.29 -7.05 7.42
N ILE A 33 1.10 -7.63 7.55
CA ILE A 33 0.59 -8.15 8.84
C ILE A 33 1.48 -9.29 9.35
N ASN A 34 1.87 -10.23 8.49
CA ASN A 34 2.75 -11.33 8.88
C ASN A 34 4.13 -10.83 9.34
N GLN A 35 4.72 -9.89 8.61
CA GLN A 35 5.98 -9.26 8.99
C GLN A 35 5.87 -8.57 10.37
N PHE A 36 4.78 -7.82 10.59
CA PHE A 36 4.51 -7.19 11.88
C PHE A 36 4.40 -8.23 13.01
N LEU A 37 3.64 -9.30 12.80
CA LEU A 37 3.47 -10.38 13.80
C LEU A 37 4.79 -11.08 14.11
N GLN A 38 5.62 -11.38 13.10
CA GLN A 38 6.94 -11.97 13.29
C GLN A 38 7.87 -11.04 14.09
N SER A 39 7.92 -9.75 13.72
CA SER A 39 8.76 -8.77 14.40
C SER A 39 8.36 -8.51 15.86
N THR A 40 7.11 -8.81 16.21
CA THR A 40 6.55 -8.61 17.56
C THR A 40 6.29 -9.91 18.31
N ALA A 41 6.69 -11.07 17.75
CA ALA A 41 6.35 -12.39 18.29
C ALA A 41 6.92 -12.63 19.70
N GLN A 42 8.13 -12.11 19.96
CA GLN A 42 8.81 -12.24 21.25
C GLN A 42 8.45 -11.13 22.24
N LEU A 43 7.60 -10.18 21.82
CA LEU A 43 7.13 -9.07 22.65
C LEU A 43 5.72 -9.42 23.14
N ASN A 44 5.35 -9.10 24.38
CA ASN A 44 3.94 -9.15 24.78
C ASN A 44 3.16 -7.95 24.23
N ALA A 45 3.38 -7.65 22.95
CA ALA A 45 2.82 -6.54 22.23
C ALA A 45 1.30 -6.66 22.16
N LYS A 46 0.61 -5.54 22.39
CA LYS A 46 -0.85 -5.44 22.25
C LYS A 46 -1.19 -4.44 21.16
N THR A 47 -2.23 -4.74 20.39
CA THR A 47 -2.73 -3.84 19.34
C THR A 47 -4.15 -3.43 19.69
N TYR A 48 -4.43 -2.13 19.64
CA TYR A 48 -5.70 -1.54 20.01
C TYR A 48 -6.32 -0.79 18.83
N LYS A 49 -7.61 -1.03 18.60
CA LYS A 49 -8.42 -0.20 17.71
C LYS A 49 -8.74 1.11 18.43
N ILE A 50 -8.42 2.24 17.80
CA ILE A 50 -8.76 3.58 18.29
C ILE A 50 -9.70 4.31 17.31
N ASN A 51 -10.33 5.38 17.78
CA ASN A 51 -11.08 6.28 16.90
C ASN A 51 -10.12 7.04 15.99
N ARG A 52 -10.52 7.30 14.74
CA ARG A 52 -9.72 8.05 13.76
C ARG A 52 -9.30 9.43 14.26
N GLY A 53 -10.15 10.11 15.04
CA GLY A 53 -9.82 11.41 15.64
C GLY A 53 -8.63 11.35 16.63
N LEU A 54 -8.31 10.18 17.19
CA LEU A 54 -7.13 9.98 18.03
C LEU A 54 -5.88 9.61 17.23
N ASN A 55 -6.03 9.23 15.95
CA ASN A 55 -4.94 8.86 15.05
C ASN A 55 -4.58 9.97 14.05
N ASN A 56 -5.03 11.21 14.29
CA ASN A 56 -4.86 12.34 13.37
C ASN A 56 -3.40 12.64 13.07
N PHE A 57 -2.51 12.51 14.05
CA PHE A 57 -1.09 12.75 13.86
C PHE A 57 -0.51 11.76 12.83
N ALA A 58 -0.67 10.45 13.05
CA ALA A 58 -0.20 9.43 12.12
C ALA A 58 -0.83 9.57 10.73
N HIS A 59 -2.11 9.94 10.66
CA HIS A 59 -2.78 10.20 9.39
C HIS A 59 -2.13 11.33 8.60
N ARG A 60 -1.87 12.48 9.25
CA ARG A 60 -1.22 13.63 8.62
C ARG A 60 0.20 13.31 8.18
N GLU A 61 0.99 12.65 9.02
CA GLU A 61 2.36 12.27 8.64
C GLU A 61 2.38 11.29 7.46
N ALA A 62 1.44 10.34 7.41
CA ALA A 62 1.28 9.45 6.26
C ALA A 62 0.92 10.22 4.97
N GLN A 63 0.04 11.23 5.06
CA GLN A 63 -0.29 12.10 3.93
C GLN A 63 0.92 12.92 3.44
N VAL A 64 1.70 13.47 4.37
CA VAL A 64 2.93 14.22 4.04
C VAL A 64 3.91 13.28 3.32
N ALA A 65 4.18 12.11 3.88
CA ALA A 65 5.06 11.13 3.25
C ALA A 65 4.57 10.68 1.87
N TYR A 66 3.26 10.48 1.70
CA TYR A 66 2.67 10.16 0.41
C TYR A 66 2.87 11.30 -0.60
N SER A 67 2.63 12.56 -0.21
CA SER A 67 2.83 13.73 -1.07
C SER A 67 4.30 14.02 -1.41
N GLN A 68 5.24 13.60 -0.56
CA GLN A 68 6.68 13.70 -0.85
C GLN A 68 7.15 12.58 -1.80
N ASN A 69 6.42 11.46 -1.85
CA ASN A 69 6.69 10.35 -2.75
C ASN A 69 5.86 10.42 -4.05
N SER A 70 4.97 11.40 -4.22
CA SER A 70 4.17 11.54 -5.44
C SER A 70 4.97 12.02 -6.66
N ASP A 71 6.26 12.34 -6.48
CA ASP A 71 7.22 12.49 -7.59
C ASP A 71 7.66 11.12 -8.16
N GLN A 72 7.09 10.00 -7.69
CA GLN A 72 7.22 8.70 -8.35
C GLN A 72 6.59 8.78 -9.74
N HIS A 73 7.46 8.94 -10.75
CA HIS A 73 7.16 8.74 -12.16
C HIS A 73 6.21 7.56 -12.33
N CYS A 74 5.09 7.76 -13.04
CA CYS A 74 4.18 6.69 -13.39
C CYS A 74 4.98 5.52 -13.98
N ILE A 75 4.93 4.35 -13.32
CA ILE A 75 5.59 3.15 -13.82
C ILE A 75 4.68 2.55 -14.88
N PHE A 76 5.05 2.71 -16.15
CA PHE A 76 4.33 2.12 -17.28
C PHE A 76 4.90 0.74 -17.60
N THR A 77 4.03 -0.26 -17.75
CA THR A 77 4.42 -1.62 -18.16
C THR A 77 3.66 -2.03 -19.42
N CYS A 78 4.36 -2.61 -20.39
CA CYS A 78 3.77 -3.16 -21.61
C CYS A 78 3.78 -4.69 -21.50
N MET A 79 2.62 -5.33 -21.63
CA MET A 79 2.47 -6.79 -21.59
C MET A 79 2.27 -7.42 -22.99
N GLY A 80 2.46 -6.63 -24.05
CA GLY A 80 2.32 -7.11 -25.41
C GLY A 80 3.50 -7.99 -25.81
N ILE A 81 3.24 -9.24 -26.19
CA ILE A 81 4.27 -10.23 -26.60
C ILE A 81 5.12 -9.71 -27.78
N SER A 82 4.56 -8.80 -28.57
CA SER A 82 5.16 -8.21 -29.77
C SER A 82 6.16 -7.07 -29.51
N HIS A 83 6.28 -6.58 -28.27
CA HIS A 83 7.10 -5.42 -27.93
C HIS A 83 8.01 -5.73 -26.72
N ASP A 84 9.29 -5.43 -26.86
CA ASP A 84 10.22 -5.38 -25.73
C ASP A 84 9.86 -4.17 -24.85
N SER A 85 9.92 -4.29 -23.52
CA SER A 85 9.49 -3.23 -22.59
C SER A 85 10.21 -1.90 -22.84
N ASP A 86 11.44 -1.95 -23.35
CA ASP A 86 12.29 -0.80 -23.63
C ASP A 86 12.03 -0.13 -25.00
N ASN A 87 11.27 -0.80 -25.87
CA ASN A 87 10.97 -0.34 -27.24
C ASN A 87 9.47 -0.19 -27.53
N CYS A 88 8.63 -0.11 -26.50
CA CYS A 88 7.21 0.19 -26.68
C CYS A 88 7.00 1.68 -27.02
N PRO A 89 6.50 2.03 -28.22
CA PRO A 89 6.25 3.42 -28.60
C PRO A 89 5.21 4.09 -27.71
N VAL A 90 4.27 3.31 -27.19
CA VAL A 90 3.23 3.79 -26.27
C VAL A 90 3.82 4.15 -24.91
N ILE A 91 4.73 3.35 -24.34
CA ILE A 91 5.44 3.72 -23.10
C ILE A 91 6.19 5.04 -23.28
N ARG A 92 6.90 5.22 -24.39
CA ARG A 92 7.61 6.49 -24.68
C ARG A 92 6.66 7.68 -24.77
N ALA A 93 5.51 7.51 -25.43
CA ALA A 93 4.49 8.56 -25.50
C ALA A 93 3.89 8.88 -24.12
N LEU A 94 3.66 7.87 -23.27
CA LEU A 94 3.12 8.08 -21.92
C LEU A 94 4.13 8.73 -20.96
N GLN A 95 5.42 8.42 -21.10
CA GLN A 95 6.48 9.12 -20.37
C GLN A 95 6.51 10.63 -20.70
N SER A 96 6.20 11.01 -21.94
CA SER A 96 6.09 12.41 -22.36
C SER A 96 4.82 13.12 -21.85
N LEU A 97 3.85 12.37 -21.30
CA LEU A 97 2.61 12.91 -20.75
C LEU A 97 2.75 13.43 -19.31
N SER A 98 3.97 13.41 -18.76
CA SER A 98 4.29 13.69 -17.35
C SER A 98 4.05 15.14 -16.89
N GLU A 99 3.49 16.01 -17.74
CA GLU A 99 3.38 17.45 -17.46
C GLU A 99 1.97 17.99 -17.20
N ASN A 100 0.90 17.18 -17.17
CA ASN A 100 -0.45 17.76 -16.97
C ASN A 100 -1.35 17.00 -15.99
N GLN A 101 -2.33 17.76 -15.47
CA GLN A 101 -3.27 17.55 -14.35
C GLN A 101 -4.18 16.28 -14.42
N PHE A 102 -3.75 15.21 -15.08
CA PHE A 102 -4.53 14.01 -15.31
C PHE A 102 -3.76 12.78 -14.82
N SER A 103 -4.46 11.89 -14.10
CA SER A 103 -3.92 10.59 -13.71
C SER A 103 -4.34 9.54 -14.73
N LEU A 104 -3.35 8.92 -15.39
CA LEU A 104 -3.57 7.77 -16.27
C LEU A 104 -3.92 6.53 -15.44
N LEU A 105 -5.08 5.93 -15.71
CA LEU A 105 -5.57 4.73 -15.00
C LEU A 105 -5.25 3.42 -15.74
N SER A 106 -5.31 3.40 -17.07
CA SER A 106 -4.96 2.24 -17.91
C SER A 106 -4.75 2.66 -19.36
N VAL A 107 -3.83 2.00 -20.05
CA VAL A 107 -3.55 2.20 -21.49
C VAL A 107 -3.40 0.85 -22.17
N THR A 108 -4.13 0.64 -23.27
CA THR A 108 -4.09 -0.60 -24.04
C THR A 108 -3.44 -0.33 -25.39
N CYS A 109 -2.42 -1.12 -25.74
CA CYS A 109 -1.87 -1.15 -27.10
C CYS A 109 -2.80 -2.02 -27.97
N GLN A 110 -3.24 -1.51 -29.11
CA GLN A 110 -3.93 -2.28 -30.15
C GLN A 110 -2.94 -2.70 -31.23
#